data_AF-A0A9P9T4R9-F1
#
_entry.id   AF-A0A9P9T4R9-F1
#
_cell.length_a   1.000
_cell.length_b   1.000
_cell.length_c   1.000
_cell.angle_alpha   90.00
_cell.angle_beta   90.00
_cell.angle_gamma   90.00
#
_symmetry.space_group_name_H-M   'P 1'
#
loop_
_entity.id
_entity.type
_entity.pdbx_description
1 polymer ?
#
loop_
_entity_poly.entity_id
_entity_poly.type
_entity_poly.pdbx_seq_one_letter_code
_entity_poly.pdbx_strand_id
1 'polypeptide(L)'
;MPRAASAVLPLESDVVFASHHWPTFGNSKALTFLSQQRDLYACLHNETLRQLNAGKTGLEIAEDFKLPDSLENLWCSREYYGSVSHNVKAIYSRYMGWFDGNPAHLWEHPPVEAAQRYVNCMGGIEKVIELGVKYREAGYLRFAVTLLNHAVFSDQSNSTATQELTAPVSTFHFSVKFSGLQPVIHPTNFLQNKYRPISHVTRHSIAYQKAHPIPNTPASLTVWPTFQQFVDLVDGQRQDLSGIETSGDLTVWDTLNSLLTSYDTGFAIVSPEES
;
A
#
# COMPACT_ATOMS: atom_id res chain seq x y z
N MET A 1 16.21 10.37 -0.02
CA MET A 1 16.28 10.55 1.45
C MET A 1 17.70 10.85 1.94
N PRO A 2 18.76 10.02 1.73
CA PRO A 2 20.08 10.28 2.35
C PRO A 2 20.69 11.62 1.95
N ARG A 3 20.58 12.00 0.67
CA ARG A 3 21.09 13.29 0.16
C ARG A 3 20.34 14.51 0.71
N ALA A 4 19.05 14.38 1.04
CA ALA A 4 18.26 15.49 1.55
C ALA A 4 18.62 15.82 3.00
N ALA A 5 18.80 14.79 3.84
CA ALA A 5 19.31 14.97 5.21
C ALA A 5 20.75 15.54 5.20
N SER A 6 21.62 15.05 4.32
CA SER A 6 22.96 15.63 4.14
C SER A 6 22.95 17.10 3.71
N ALA A 7 21.97 17.51 2.91
CA ALA A 7 21.86 18.89 2.42
C ALA A 7 21.48 19.90 3.51
N VAL A 8 20.87 19.44 4.61
CA VAL A 8 20.44 20.30 5.73
C VAL A 8 21.39 20.27 6.95
N LEU A 9 22.39 19.37 6.96
CA LEU A 9 23.42 19.32 8.00
C LEU A 9 24.31 20.59 8.12
N PRO A 10 24.60 21.37 7.06
CA PRO A 10 25.42 22.58 7.21
C PRO A 10 24.65 23.82 7.69
N LEU A 11 23.44 23.68 8.23
CA LEU A 11 22.64 24.82 8.70
C LEU A 11 22.96 25.18 10.16
N GLU A 12 23.21 26.46 10.44
CA GLU A 12 23.26 27.05 11.78
C GLU A 12 21.84 27.13 12.38
N SER A 13 21.25 25.98 12.72
CA SER A 13 19.91 25.90 13.30
C SER A 13 19.96 25.55 14.78
N ASP A 14 19.18 26.27 15.58
CA ASP A 14 18.99 26.00 17.01
C ASP A 14 17.78 25.10 17.30
N VAL A 15 16.94 24.84 16.32
CA VAL A 15 15.75 23.99 16.48
C VAL A 15 15.39 23.25 15.20
N VAL A 16 15.07 21.96 15.33
CA VAL A 16 14.47 21.13 14.28
C VAL A 16 13.06 20.75 14.70
N PHE A 17 12.08 21.01 13.85
CA PHE A 17 10.69 20.60 14.03
C PHE A 17 10.13 20.07 12.70
N ALA A 18 9.07 19.27 12.78
CA ALA A 18 8.44 18.66 11.63
C ALA A 18 6.92 18.61 11.83
N SER A 19 6.16 18.29 10.78
CA SER A 19 4.70 18.14 10.85
C SER A 19 4.24 16.99 11.76
N HIS A 20 5.15 16.13 12.20
CA HIS A 20 4.88 15.04 13.14
C HIS A 20 5.90 15.01 14.28
N HIS A 21 5.43 14.64 15.47
CA HIS A 21 6.18 14.54 16.73
C HIS A 21 6.68 15.90 17.28
N TRP A 22 7.52 15.84 18.31
CA TRP A 22 8.03 17.00 19.03
C TRP A 22 9.38 17.51 18.48
N PRO A 23 9.69 18.80 18.67
CA PRO A 23 10.94 19.40 18.22
C PRO A 23 12.19 18.89 18.96
N THR A 24 13.35 19.05 18.31
CA THR A 24 14.69 18.89 18.89
C THR A 24 15.37 20.25 19.03
N PHE A 25 15.71 20.64 20.26
CA PHE A 25 16.31 21.94 20.58
C PHE A 25 17.82 21.85 20.81
N GLY A 26 18.54 22.88 20.36
CA GLY A 26 19.99 23.04 20.46
C GLY A 26 20.72 22.49 19.24
N ASN A 27 21.62 23.29 18.68
CA ASN A 27 22.33 22.99 17.43
C ASN A 27 23.02 21.61 17.43
N SER A 28 23.80 21.28 18.47
CA SER A 28 24.50 19.98 18.56
C SER A 28 23.55 18.78 18.56
N LYS A 29 22.40 18.88 19.25
CA LYS A 29 21.38 17.82 19.30
C LYS A 29 20.67 17.70 17.96
N ALA A 30 20.35 18.83 17.32
CA ALA A 30 19.76 18.86 15.98
C ALA A 30 20.68 18.19 14.94
N LEU A 31 21.98 18.52 14.93
CA LEU A 31 22.96 17.89 14.05
C LEU A 31 23.10 16.39 14.29
N THR A 32 23.12 15.98 15.57
CA THR A 32 23.17 14.56 15.95
C THR A 32 21.94 13.82 15.44
N PHE A 33 20.74 14.36 15.71
CA PHE A 33 19.48 13.78 15.26
C PHE A 33 19.43 13.63 13.73
N LEU A 34 19.74 14.69 12.98
CA LEU A 34 19.72 14.67 11.51
C LEU A 34 20.77 13.69 10.95
N SER A 35 21.95 13.62 11.55
CA SER A 35 23.00 12.67 11.15
C SER A 35 22.56 11.22 11.38
N GLN A 36 21.96 10.93 12.53
CA GLN A 36 21.43 9.60 12.84
C GLN A 36 20.30 9.19 11.89
N GLN A 37 19.38 10.12 11.58
CA GLN A 37 18.33 9.86 10.59
C GLN A 37 18.91 9.58 9.20
N ARG A 38 19.89 10.39 8.76
CA ARG A 38 20.62 10.15 7.51
C ARG A 38 21.23 8.75 7.48
N ASP A 39 21.95 8.39 8.54
CA ASP A 39 22.71 7.14 8.63
C ASP A 39 21.79 5.93 8.69
N LEU A 40 20.64 6.03 9.35
CA LEU A 40 19.60 5.01 9.32
C LEU A 40 19.14 4.72 7.90
N TYR A 41 18.71 5.74 7.15
CA TYR A 41 18.25 5.54 5.78
C TYR A 41 19.36 5.10 4.82
N ALA A 42 20.59 5.60 5.03
CA ALA A 42 21.74 5.17 4.24
C ALA A 42 22.10 3.70 4.51
N CYS A 43 22.03 3.26 5.77
CA CYS A 43 22.25 1.87 6.17
C CYS A 43 21.19 0.96 5.55
N LEU A 44 19.90 1.25 5.77
CA LEU A 44 18.79 0.50 5.17
C LEU A 44 18.97 0.31 3.67
N HIS A 45 19.30 1.41 2.97
CA HIS A 45 19.51 1.39 1.53
C HIS A 45 20.74 0.58 1.10
N ASN A 46 21.91 0.94 1.59
CA ASN A 46 23.18 0.41 1.09
C ASN A 46 23.36 -1.06 1.48
N GLU A 47 22.93 -1.44 2.67
CA GLU A 47 23.01 -2.83 3.12
C GLU A 47 22.01 -3.72 2.37
N THR A 48 20.81 -3.20 2.04
CA THR A 48 19.89 -3.92 1.15
C THR A 48 20.53 -4.16 -0.21
N LEU A 49 21.14 -3.13 -0.82
CA LEU A 49 21.82 -3.29 -2.10
C LEU A 49 23.02 -4.24 -2.03
N ARG A 50 23.77 -4.22 -0.93
CA ARG A 50 24.89 -5.15 -0.73
C ARG A 50 24.42 -6.59 -0.73
N GLN A 51 23.32 -6.89 -0.03
CA GLN A 51 22.77 -8.25 0.04
C GLN A 51 22.06 -8.67 -1.26
N LEU A 52 21.36 -7.74 -1.93
CA LEU A 52 20.82 -7.95 -3.27
C LEU A 52 21.94 -8.31 -4.26
N ASN A 53 23.04 -7.57 -4.26
CA ASN A 53 24.19 -7.87 -5.12
C ASN A 53 24.89 -9.18 -4.76
N ALA A 54 24.62 -9.74 -3.57
CA ALA A 54 25.04 -11.08 -3.18
C ALA A 54 24.03 -12.18 -3.59
N GLY A 55 22.99 -11.82 -4.36
CA GLY A 55 22.00 -12.75 -4.91
C GLY A 55 20.79 -13.01 -4.02
N LYS A 56 20.62 -12.27 -2.90
CA LYS A 56 19.46 -12.45 -2.02
C LYS A 56 18.21 -11.76 -2.58
N THR A 57 17.07 -12.40 -2.39
CA THR A 57 15.74 -11.85 -2.65
C THR A 57 15.31 -10.86 -1.56
N GLY A 58 14.32 -10.01 -1.84
CA GLY A 58 13.81 -9.05 -0.87
C GLY A 58 13.25 -9.69 0.42
N LEU A 59 12.72 -10.91 0.33
CA LEU A 59 12.24 -11.67 1.49
C LEU A 59 13.40 -12.14 2.38
N GLU A 60 14.44 -12.70 1.79
CA GLU A 60 15.63 -13.18 2.53
C GLU A 60 16.37 -12.01 3.19
N ILE A 61 16.54 -10.89 2.46
CA ILE A 61 17.15 -9.69 3.03
C ILE A 61 16.37 -9.22 4.26
N ALA A 62 15.03 -9.25 4.22
CA ALA A 62 14.20 -8.82 5.33
C ALA A 62 14.33 -9.67 6.60
N GLU A 63 14.73 -10.94 6.48
CA GLU A 63 15.01 -11.81 7.63
C GLU A 63 16.45 -11.64 8.14
N ASP A 64 17.40 -11.44 7.23
CA ASP A 64 18.83 -11.39 7.56
C ASP A 64 19.33 -10.00 7.96
N PHE A 65 18.60 -8.94 7.60
CA PHE A 65 19.02 -7.57 7.83
C PHE A 65 19.15 -7.27 9.33
N LYS A 66 20.34 -6.79 9.73
CA LYS A 66 20.59 -6.31 11.09
C LYS A 66 21.05 -4.86 11.03
N LEU A 67 20.36 -4.00 11.77
CA LEU A 67 20.84 -2.65 12.00
C LEU A 67 22.07 -2.73 12.92
N PRO A 68 23.11 -1.89 12.69
CA PRO A 68 24.17 -1.72 13.66
C PRO A 68 23.61 -1.25 15.02
N ASP A 69 24.20 -1.71 16.12
CA ASP A 69 23.79 -1.33 17.49
C ASP A 69 23.72 0.19 17.71
N SER A 70 24.58 0.94 17.00
CA SER A 70 24.63 2.41 17.04
C SER A 70 23.39 3.08 16.45
N LEU A 71 22.62 2.37 15.62
CA LEU A 71 21.36 2.83 15.02
C LEU A 71 20.16 2.14 15.65
N GLU A 72 20.24 0.83 15.90
CA GLU A 72 19.14 0.05 16.47
C GLU A 72 18.69 0.57 17.85
N ASN A 73 19.64 1.01 18.67
CA ASN A 73 19.35 1.46 20.02
C ASN A 73 18.84 2.91 20.12
N LEU A 74 18.80 3.64 19.02
CA LEU A 74 18.29 5.01 19.00
C LEU A 74 16.77 5.03 19.07
N TRP A 75 16.21 5.82 19.99
CA TRP A 75 14.76 6.00 20.12
C TRP A 75 14.08 6.44 18.82
N CYS A 76 14.72 7.35 18.09
CA CYS A 76 14.22 7.88 16.81
C CYS A 76 14.37 6.92 15.62
N SER A 77 15.01 5.76 15.81
CA SER A 77 15.19 4.72 14.78
C SER A 77 14.33 3.48 15.03
N ARG A 78 13.53 3.47 16.11
CA ARG A 78 12.61 2.37 16.42
C ARG A 78 11.47 2.30 15.41
N GLU A 79 10.98 1.09 15.19
CA GLU A 79 10.06 0.72 14.11
C GLU A 79 8.59 1.10 14.35
N TYR A 80 8.32 2.30 14.88
CA TYR A 80 6.95 2.67 15.23
C TYR A 80 6.07 2.94 14.01
N TYR A 81 6.63 3.48 12.93
CA TYR A 81 5.86 3.81 11.71
C TYR A 81 6.35 3.06 10.46
N GLY A 82 7.67 3.00 10.27
CA GLY A 82 8.34 2.13 9.31
C GLY A 82 8.90 0.90 10.02
N SER A 83 9.10 -0.21 9.31
CA SER A 83 9.83 -1.38 9.83
C SER A 83 10.98 -1.68 8.89
N VAL A 84 12.10 -2.17 9.42
CA VAL A 84 13.22 -2.68 8.63
C VAL A 84 12.69 -3.68 7.61
N SER A 85 11.89 -4.66 8.03
CA SER A 85 11.37 -5.72 7.15
C SER A 85 10.64 -5.18 5.91
N HIS A 86 9.67 -4.26 6.07
CA HIS A 86 8.98 -3.73 4.90
C HIS A 86 9.83 -2.71 4.14
N ASN A 87 10.71 -1.95 4.80
CA ASN A 87 11.52 -0.92 4.16
C ASN A 87 12.55 -1.55 3.23
N VAL A 88 13.20 -2.64 3.66
CA VAL A 88 14.17 -3.34 2.81
C VAL A 88 13.49 -4.04 1.64
N LYS A 89 12.28 -4.60 1.83
CA LYS A 89 11.46 -5.13 0.72
C LYS A 89 11.10 -4.03 -0.28
N ALA A 90 10.74 -2.84 0.20
CA ALA A 90 10.46 -1.69 -0.66
C ALA A 90 11.71 -1.19 -1.40
N ILE A 91 12.88 -1.17 -0.75
CA ILE A 91 14.15 -0.84 -1.39
C ILE A 91 14.50 -1.89 -2.46
N TYR A 92 14.39 -3.19 -2.15
CA TYR A 92 14.57 -4.26 -3.13
C TYR A 92 13.66 -4.05 -4.33
N SER A 93 12.37 -3.81 -4.09
CA SER A 93 11.39 -3.62 -5.16
C SER A 93 11.65 -2.37 -6.01
N ARG A 94 12.19 -1.30 -5.42
CA ARG A 94 12.63 -0.12 -6.18
C ARG A 94 13.68 -0.45 -7.25
N TYR A 95 14.54 -1.44 -7.00
CA TYR A 95 15.64 -1.80 -7.91
C TYR A 95 15.32 -2.99 -8.81
N MET A 96 14.63 -4.01 -8.30
CA MET A 96 14.34 -5.25 -9.04
C MET A 96 12.89 -5.35 -9.53
N GLY A 97 11.97 -4.52 -9.00
CA GLY A 97 10.54 -4.65 -9.23
C GLY A 97 9.91 -5.74 -8.36
N TRP A 98 8.87 -6.39 -8.89
CA TRP A 98 8.13 -7.45 -8.20
C TRP A 98 8.75 -8.84 -8.40
N PHE A 99 9.44 -9.05 -9.54
CA PHE A 99 9.99 -10.35 -9.91
C PHE A 99 11.34 -10.57 -9.24
N ASP A 100 11.50 -11.70 -8.55
CA ASP A 100 12.70 -12.03 -7.78
C ASP A 100 13.77 -12.77 -8.59
N GLY A 101 13.48 -13.08 -9.86
CA GLY A 101 14.39 -13.81 -10.75
C GLY A 101 14.12 -15.31 -10.83
N ASN A 102 13.28 -15.87 -9.96
CA ASN A 102 12.90 -17.29 -10.02
C ASN A 102 11.74 -17.51 -11.00
N PRO A 103 11.91 -18.27 -12.11
CA PRO A 103 10.85 -18.49 -13.09
C PRO A 103 9.55 -19.08 -12.54
N ALA A 104 9.61 -19.79 -11.40
CA ALA A 104 8.42 -20.30 -10.73
C ALA A 104 7.46 -19.19 -10.27
N HIS A 105 7.99 -17.99 -10.01
CA HIS A 105 7.21 -16.83 -9.55
C HIS A 105 6.84 -15.88 -10.70
N LEU A 106 7.18 -16.20 -11.96
CA LEU A 106 6.94 -15.31 -13.09
C LEU A 106 5.46 -15.18 -13.46
N TRP A 107 4.71 -16.28 -13.35
CA TRP A 107 3.30 -16.32 -13.71
C TRP A 107 2.52 -17.20 -12.74
N GLU A 108 2.51 -16.76 -11.48
CA GLU A 108 1.76 -17.44 -10.42
C GLU A 108 0.24 -17.35 -10.68
N HIS A 109 -0.47 -18.36 -10.20
CA HIS A 109 -1.92 -18.31 -10.16
C HIS A 109 -2.41 -17.17 -9.26
N PRO A 110 -3.56 -16.54 -9.57
CA PRO A 110 -4.20 -15.63 -8.64
C PRO A 110 -4.59 -16.36 -7.32
N PRO A 111 -4.86 -15.61 -6.24
CA PRO A 111 -4.95 -16.19 -4.88
C PRO A 111 -5.97 -17.31 -4.72
N VAL A 112 -7.16 -17.21 -5.33
CA VAL A 112 -8.22 -18.22 -5.24
C VAL A 112 -7.79 -19.52 -5.93
N GLU A 113 -7.29 -19.42 -7.16
CA GLU A 113 -6.87 -20.55 -7.97
C GLU A 113 -5.65 -21.26 -7.35
N ALA A 114 -4.72 -20.50 -6.76
CA ALA A 114 -3.60 -21.05 -6.02
C ALA A 114 -4.07 -21.78 -4.75
N ALA A 115 -4.95 -21.14 -3.97
CA ALA A 115 -5.48 -21.67 -2.72
C ALA A 115 -6.20 -23.02 -2.92
N GLN A 116 -7.09 -23.11 -3.89
CA GLN A 116 -7.81 -24.36 -4.21
C GLN A 116 -6.86 -25.52 -4.52
N ARG A 117 -5.78 -25.26 -5.28
CA ARG A 117 -4.78 -26.27 -5.64
C ARG A 117 -3.96 -26.70 -4.42
N TYR A 118 -3.49 -25.75 -3.62
CA TYR A 118 -2.75 -26.06 -2.40
C TYR A 118 -3.59 -26.86 -1.41
N VAL A 119 -4.84 -26.46 -1.18
CA VAL A 119 -5.78 -27.19 -0.31
C VAL A 119 -6.00 -28.62 -0.78
N ASN A 120 -6.20 -28.83 -2.09
CA ASN A 120 -6.32 -30.17 -2.65
C ASN A 120 -5.04 -31.01 -2.42
N CYS A 121 -3.86 -30.46 -2.74
CA CYS A 121 -2.58 -31.12 -2.51
C CYS A 121 -2.33 -31.48 -1.03
N MET A 122 -2.87 -30.71 -0.09
CA MET A 122 -2.71 -30.93 1.36
C MET A 122 -3.78 -31.88 1.94
N GLY A 123 -4.71 -32.39 1.13
CA GLY A 123 -5.70 -33.37 1.57
C GLY A 123 -7.06 -32.79 1.99
N GLY A 124 -7.41 -31.60 1.50
CA GLY A 124 -8.71 -30.97 1.73
C GLY A 124 -8.69 -29.85 2.78
N ILE A 125 -9.76 -29.07 2.82
CA ILE A 125 -9.84 -27.83 3.61
C ILE A 125 -9.77 -28.11 5.12
N GLU A 126 -10.42 -29.16 5.59
CA GLU A 126 -10.40 -29.57 6.99
C GLU A 126 -8.97 -29.90 7.44
N LYS A 127 -8.18 -30.55 6.56
CA LYS A 127 -6.80 -30.89 6.87
C LYS A 127 -5.92 -29.64 6.95
N VAL A 128 -6.12 -28.68 6.06
CA VAL A 128 -5.38 -27.41 6.09
C VAL A 128 -5.71 -26.60 7.34
N ILE A 129 -6.98 -26.56 7.75
CA ILE A 129 -7.38 -25.90 9.00
C ILE A 129 -6.72 -26.58 10.21
N GLU A 130 -6.76 -27.92 10.30
CA GLU A 130 -6.10 -28.69 11.36
C GLU A 130 -4.60 -28.37 11.44
N LEU A 131 -3.92 -28.34 10.28
CA LEU A 131 -2.50 -27.98 10.21
C LEU A 131 -2.26 -26.53 10.65
N GLY A 132 -3.10 -25.59 10.22
CA GLY A 132 -3.03 -24.18 10.63
C GLY A 132 -3.11 -24.01 12.14
N VAL A 133 -4.09 -24.67 12.79
CA VAL A 133 -4.23 -24.68 14.25
C VAL A 133 -3.00 -25.29 14.92
N LYS A 134 -2.52 -26.44 14.44
CA LYS A 134 -1.32 -27.09 14.97
C LYS A 134 -0.10 -26.18 14.94
N TYR A 135 0.17 -25.50 13.83
CA TYR A 135 1.32 -24.57 13.73
C TYR A 135 1.12 -23.33 14.60
N ARG A 136 -0.11 -22.84 14.75
CA ARG A 136 -0.46 -21.74 15.66
C ARG A 136 -0.14 -22.12 17.11
N GLU A 137 -0.60 -23.28 17.57
CA GLU A 137 -0.37 -23.77 18.94
C GLU A 137 1.12 -24.02 19.22
N ALA A 138 1.89 -24.42 18.20
CA ALA A 138 3.33 -24.57 18.28
C ALA A 138 4.11 -23.23 18.18
N GLY A 139 3.42 -22.09 18.06
CA GLY A 139 4.04 -20.75 18.01
C GLY A 139 4.55 -20.32 16.63
N TYR A 140 4.36 -21.13 15.58
CA TYR A 140 4.75 -20.80 14.20
C TYR A 140 3.69 -19.94 13.51
N LEU A 141 3.41 -18.76 14.08
CA LEU A 141 2.27 -17.92 13.69
C LEU A 141 2.31 -17.48 12.22
N ARG A 142 3.50 -17.14 11.69
CA ARG A 142 3.67 -16.72 10.29
C ARG A 142 3.18 -17.79 9.30
N PHE A 143 3.56 -19.04 9.57
CA PHE A 143 3.20 -20.16 8.70
C PHE A 143 1.75 -20.58 8.91
N ALA A 144 1.24 -20.53 10.16
CA ALA A 144 -0.17 -20.76 10.44
C ALA A 144 -1.08 -19.80 9.65
N VAL A 145 -0.73 -18.51 9.60
CA VAL A 145 -1.45 -17.51 8.78
C VAL A 145 -1.42 -17.88 7.30
N THR A 146 -0.28 -18.32 6.75
CA THR A 146 -0.19 -18.76 5.34
C THR A 146 -1.15 -19.91 5.03
N LEU A 147 -1.19 -20.94 5.88
CA LEU A 147 -2.08 -22.10 5.68
C LEU A 147 -3.55 -21.69 5.78
N LEU A 148 -3.91 -20.94 6.83
CA LEU A 148 -5.29 -20.53 7.06
C LEU A 148 -5.78 -19.52 6.01
N ASN A 149 -4.88 -18.71 5.44
CA ASN A 149 -5.20 -17.87 4.29
C ASN A 149 -5.56 -18.71 3.04
N HIS A 150 -4.82 -19.78 2.75
CA HIS A 150 -5.21 -20.71 1.68
C HIS A 150 -6.56 -21.39 1.96
N ALA A 151 -6.89 -21.71 3.21
CA ALA A 151 -8.22 -22.22 3.54
C ALA A 151 -9.33 -21.20 3.23
N VAL A 152 -9.16 -19.94 3.67
CA VAL A 152 -10.14 -18.86 3.42
C VAL A 152 -10.30 -18.54 1.93
N PHE A 153 -9.19 -18.43 1.18
CA PHE A 153 -9.26 -18.13 -0.26
C PHE A 153 -9.73 -19.32 -1.10
N SER A 154 -9.68 -20.54 -0.57
CA SER A 154 -10.24 -21.72 -1.23
C SER A 154 -11.76 -21.80 -1.09
N ASP A 155 -12.30 -21.40 0.06
CA ASP A 155 -13.74 -21.39 0.36
C ASP A 155 -14.06 -20.32 1.40
N GLN A 156 -14.53 -19.15 0.92
CA GLN A 156 -14.87 -18.01 1.77
C GLN A 156 -16.10 -18.29 2.65
N SER A 157 -16.96 -19.25 2.29
CA SER A 157 -18.13 -19.61 3.09
C SER A 157 -17.78 -20.43 4.34
N ASN A 158 -16.56 -20.95 4.41
CA ASN A 158 -16.07 -21.72 5.55
C ASN A 158 -15.75 -20.79 6.74
N SER A 159 -16.74 -20.60 7.61
CA SER A 159 -16.61 -19.75 8.81
C SER A 159 -15.51 -20.21 9.77
N THR A 160 -15.19 -21.50 9.80
CA THR A 160 -14.13 -22.06 10.67
C THR A 160 -12.76 -21.59 10.20
N ALA A 161 -12.49 -21.62 8.89
CA ALA A 161 -11.24 -21.12 8.32
C ALA A 161 -11.01 -19.64 8.68
N THR A 162 -12.05 -18.82 8.51
CA THR A 162 -12.03 -17.38 8.82
C THR A 162 -11.81 -17.11 10.32
N GLN A 163 -12.49 -17.86 11.19
CA GLN A 163 -12.33 -17.76 12.63
C GLN A 163 -10.90 -18.12 13.07
N GLU A 164 -10.38 -19.24 12.57
CA GLU A 164 -9.03 -19.71 12.93
C GLU A 164 -7.93 -18.78 12.40
N LEU A 165 -8.12 -18.14 11.24
CA LEU A 165 -7.19 -17.14 10.71
C LEU A 165 -7.07 -15.90 11.60
N THR A 166 -8.15 -15.52 12.30
CA THR A 166 -8.20 -14.27 13.09
C THR A 166 -7.32 -14.32 14.35
N ALA A 167 -7.25 -15.48 15.01
CA ALA A 167 -6.51 -15.67 16.25
C ALA A 167 -4.98 -15.39 16.10
N PRO A 168 -4.24 -16.02 15.19
CA PRO A 168 -2.79 -15.81 15.06
C PRO A 168 -2.45 -14.41 14.56
N VAL A 169 -3.29 -13.79 13.71
CA VAL A 169 -3.12 -12.40 13.25
C VAL A 169 -3.18 -11.43 14.43
N SER A 170 -4.11 -11.67 15.37
CA SER A 170 -4.26 -10.85 16.57
C SER A 170 -3.03 -10.92 17.49
N THR A 171 -2.43 -12.11 17.61
CA THR A 171 -1.19 -12.30 18.36
C THR A 171 0.02 -11.67 17.67
N PHE A 172 0.05 -11.70 16.33
CA PHE A 172 1.08 -11.06 15.52
C PHE A 172 1.12 -9.54 15.77
N HIS A 173 -0.05 -8.90 15.84
CA HIS A 173 -0.20 -7.47 16.13
C HIS A 173 0.49 -7.04 17.42
N PHE A 174 0.39 -7.85 18.48
CA PHE A 174 0.94 -7.49 19.80
C PHE A 174 2.46 -7.68 19.89
N SER A 175 3.04 -8.51 19.00
CA SER A 175 4.47 -8.85 19.02
C SER A 175 5.32 -7.91 18.16
N VAL A 176 4.72 -7.25 17.17
CA VAL A 176 5.42 -6.30 16.29
C VAL A 176 5.22 -4.88 16.84
N LYS A 177 6.30 -4.15 17.15
CA LYS A 177 6.30 -2.78 17.71
C LYS A 177 5.91 -1.71 16.68
N PHE A 178 4.95 -2.01 15.81
CA PHE A 178 4.66 -1.30 14.59
C PHE A 178 3.22 -0.77 14.59
N SER A 179 3.05 0.55 14.69
CA SER A 179 1.72 1.19 14.76
C SER A 179 1.21 1.71 13.42
N GLY A 180 2.04 1.81 12.38
CA GLY A 180 1.65 2.35 11.06
C GLY A 180 0.64 1.51 10.27
N LEU A 181 0.50 0.21 10.57
CA LEU A 181 -0.44 -0.72 9.90
C LEU A 181 -1.61 -1.07 10.83
N GLN A 182 -1.90 -0.24 11.84
CA GLN A 182 -3.10 -0.37 12.67
C GLN A 182 -4.38 -0.63 11.86
N PRO A 183 -4.64 0.00 10.69
CA PRO A 183 -5.83 -0.33 9.89
C PRO A 183 -5.81 -1.74 9.28
N VAL A 184 -4.62 -2.29 9.01
CA VAL A 184 -4.42 -3.55 8.29
C VAL A 184 -4.26 -4.74 9.24
N ILE A 185 -3.85 -4.54 10.50
CA ILE A 185 -3.47 -5.61 11.43
C ILE A 185 -4.36 -5.63 12.70
N HIS A 186 -5.30 -4.69 12.88
CA HIS A 186 -6.21 -4.75 14.05
C HIS A 186 -7.18 -5.95 13.93
N PRO A 187 -7.34 -6.79 14.98
CA PRO A 187 -8.19 -8.00 14.96
C PRO A 187 -9.62 -7.78 14.47
N THR A 188 -10.23 -6.66 14.91
CA THR A 188 -11.60 -6.28 14.58
C THR A 188 -11.76 -5.69 13.19
N ASN A 189 -10.68 -5.18 12.60
CA ASN A 189 -10.68 -4.55 11.28
C ASN A 189 -10.09 -5.47 10.20
N PHE A 190 -9.31 -6.50 10.54
CA PHE A 190 -8.68 -7.41 9.57
C PHE A 190 -9.72 -8.08 8.69
N LEU A 191 -10.76 -8.68 9.29
CA LEU A 191 -11.88 -9.32 8.59
C LEU A 191 -12.91 -8.33 8.03
N GLN A 192 -12.84 -7.04 8.40
CA GLN A 192 -13.76 -5.99 7.95
C GLN A 192 -13.05 -4.92 7.10
N ASN A 193 -11.84 -5.21 6.61
CA ASN A 193 -10.96 -4.21 6.02
C ASN A 193 -11.48 -3.77 4.65
N LYS A 194 -12.43 -2.85 4.68
CA LYS A 194 -12.94 -2.09 3.53
C LYS A 194 -12.14 -0.81 3.45
N TYR A 195 -11.45 -0.60 2.33
CA TYR A 195 -10.70 0.63 2.10
C TYR A 195 -11.63 1.85 2.15
N ARG A 196 -11.13 3.00 2.59
CA ARG A 196 -11.87 4.27 2.50
C ARG A 196 -10.99 5.26 1.73
N PRO A 197 -11.31 5.61 0.47
CA PRO A 197 -10.49 6.55 -0.26
C PRO A 197 -10.57 7.95 0.36
N ILE A 198 -9.44 8.64 0.36
CA ILE A 198 -9.37 10.08 0.58
C ILE A 198 -9.47 10.73 -0.80
N SER A 199 -10.65 11.24 -1.17
CA SER A 199 -10.85 12.02 -2.39
C SER A 199 -10.54 13.48 -2.12
N HIS A 200 -9.31 13.91 -2.38
CA HIS A 200 -8.97 15.33 -2.48
C HIS A 200 -8.60 15.66 -3.92
N VAL A 201 -9.61 16.09 -4.69
CA VAL A 201 -9.35 16.81 -5.95
C VAL A 201 -8.84 18.19 -5.57
N THR A 202 -7.63 18.54 -5.99
CA THR A 202 -7.08 19.87 -5.75
C THR A 202 -7.92 20.90 -6.52
N ARG A 203 -8.68 21.74 -5.79
CA ARG A 203 -9.51 22.85 -6.32
C ARG A 203 -8.70 24.02 -6.89
N HIS A 204 -7.49 23.78 -7.42
CA HIS A 204 -6.70 24.83 -8.04
C HIS A 204 -7.19 25.06 -9.47
N SER A 205 -7.79 26.23 -9.71
CA SER A 205 -8.26 26.66 -11.02
C SER A 205 -7.09 27.17 -11.86
N ILE A 206 -6.85 26.53 -13.00
CA ILE A 206 -6.17 27.18 -14.12
C ILE A 206 -7.27 27.93 -14.89
N ALA A 207 -7.12 29.24 -15.08
CA ALA A 207 -8.08 30.00 -15.86
C ALA A 207 -8.16 29.44 -17.28
N TYR A 208 -9.31 28.87 -17.64
CA TYR A 208 -9.55 28.40 -19.01
C TYR A 208 -9.59 29.62 -19.92
N GLN A 209 -8.60 29.75 -20.81
CA GLN A 209 -8.63 30.78 -21.84
C GLN A 209 -9.84 30.55 -22.75
N LYS A 210 -10.55 31.64 -23.05
CA LYS A 210 -11.65 31.64 -24.03
C LYS A 210 -11.12 31.09 -25.37
N ALA A 211 -11.87 30.16 -25.96
CA ALA A 211 -11.49 29.30 -27.07
C ALA A 211 -10.58 29.95 -28.15
N HIS A 212 -9.43 29.31 -28.41
CA HIS A 212 -8.76 29.36 -29.70
C HIS A 212 -9.58 28.57 -30.74
N PRO A 213 -9.43 28.86 -32.07
CA PRO A 213 -10.34 28.38 -33.11
C PRO A 213 -10.55 26.86 -33.06
N ILE A 214 -11.76 26.46 -33.42
CA ILE A 214 -12.21 25.07 -33.56
C ILE A 214 -11.05 24.22 -34.09
N PRO A 215 -10.59 23.19 -33.36
CA PRO A 215 -9.62 22.25 -33.90
C PRO A 215 -10.15 21.75 -35.25
N ASN A 216 -9.35 21.77 -36.32
CA ASN A 216 -9.71 21.19 -37.62
C ASN A 216 -9.89 19.65 -37.56
N THR A 217 -9.98 19.07 -36.35
CA THR A 217 -10.24 17.67 -36.10
C THR A 217 -11.75 17.46 -36.03
N PRO A 218 -12.35 16.63 -36.90
CA PRO A 218 -13.76 16.30 -36.81
C PRO A 218 -14.05 15.60 -35.48
N ALA A 219 -15.02 16.11 -34.72
CA ALA A 219 -15.47 15.56 -33.44
C ALA A 219 -16.96 15.24 -33.50
N SER A 220 -17.37 14.10 -32.95
CA SER A 220 -18.78 13.70 -32.87
C SER A 220 -19.59 14.57 -31.91
N LEU A 221 -18.94 15.11 -30.86
CA LEU A 221 -19.53 16.06 -29.91
C LEU A 221 -18.44 17.02 -29.42
N THR A 222 -18.75 18.32 -29.40
CA THR A 222 -17.95 19.37 -28.77
C THR A 222 -18.76 20.02 -27.66
N VAL A 223 -18.17 20.20 -26.48
CA VAL A 223 -18.81 20.76 -25.28
C VAL A 223 -17.95 21.91 -24.77
N TRP A 224 -18.55 23.06 -24.48
CA TRP A 224 -17.86 24.25 -23.95
C TRP A 224 -18.37 24.62 -22.55
N PRO A 225 -17.96 23.89 -21.50
CA PRO A 225 -18.36 24.18 -20.13
C PRO A 225 -17.52 25.31 -19.52
N THR A 226 -18.07 26.00 -18.51
CA THR A 226 -17.23 26.73 -17.54
C THR A 226 -16.47 25.73 -16.65
N PHE A 227 -15.43 26.19 -15.94
CA PHE A 227 -14.71 25.33 -14.99
C PHE A 227 -15.65 24.70 -13.94
N GLN A 228 -16.61 25.47 -13.41
CA GLN A 228 -17.57 24.95 -12.44
C GLN A 228 -18.48 23.87 -13.07
N GLN A 229 -19.00 24.13 -14.28
CA GLN A 229 -19.83 23.15 -14.98
C GLN A 229 -19.07 21.86 -15.31
N PHE A 230 -17.78 21.95 -15.63
CA PHE A 230 -16.94 20.77 -15.84
C PHE A 230 -16.73 19.98 -14.54
N VAL A 231 -16.44 20.67 -13.42
CA VAL A 231 -16.32 20.01 -12.12
C VAL A 231 -17.62 19.30 -11.75
N ASP A 232 -18.76 19.96 -11.90
CA ASP A 232 -20.09 19.40 -11.58
C ASP A 232 -20.41 18.14 -12.44
N LEU A 233 -19.91 18.08 -13.68
CA LEU A 233 -20.06 16.90 -14.54
C LEU A 233 -19.15 15.74 -14.09
N VAL A 234 -17.92 16.03 -13.67
CA VAL A 234 -16.93 15.01 -13.27
C VAL A 234 -17.22 14.44 -11.88
N ASP A 235 -17.69 15.27 -10.95
CA ASP A 235 -18.03 14.83 -9.59
C ASP A 235 -19.46 14.27 -9.47
N GLY A 236 -20.22 14.28 -10.57
CA GLY A 236 -21.57 13.74 -10.67
C GLY A 236 -22.67 14.63 -10.09
N GLN A 237 -22.39 15.86 -9.66
CA GLN A 237 -23.41 16.83 -9.22
C GLN A 237 -24.33 17.28 -10.38
N ARG A 238 -23.87 17.14 -11.62
CA ARG A 238 -24.61 17.38 -12.86
C ARG A 238 -24.50 16.16 -13.77
N GLN A 239 -25.63 15.70 -14.31
CA GLN A 239 -25.69 14.48 -15.14
C GLN A 239 -25.87 14.80 -16.64
N ASP A 240 -26.34 15.99 -16.99
CA ASP A 240 -26.65 16.39 -18.36
C ASP A 240 -25.88 17.65 -18.80
N LEU A 241 -25.92 17.92 -20.10
CA LEU A 241 -25.28 19.09 -20.69
C LEU A 241 -26.20 20.33 -20.72
N SER A 242 -27.25 20.37 -19.90
CA SER A 242 -28.21 21.48 -19.89
C SER A 242 -27.52 22.80 -19.50
N GLY A 243 -27.79 23.84 -20.30
CA GLY A 243 -27.16 25.15 -20.12
C GLY A 243 -25.66 25.19 -20.39
N ILE A 244 -25.11 24.18 -21.09
CA ILE A 244 -23.74 24.17 -21.62
C ILE A 244 -23.81 24.30 -23.14
N GLU A 245 -22.96 25.16 -23.71
CA GLU A 245 -22.85 25.28 -25.16
C GLU A 245 -22.27 23.98 -25.75
N THR A 246 -22.90 23.45 -26.80
CA THR A 246 -22.55 22.16 -27.42
C THR A 246 -22.72 22.21 -28.94
N SER A 247 -22.01 21.33 -29.65
CA SER A 247 -22.10 21.14 -31.11
C SER A 247 -21.84 19.68 -31.47
N GLY A 248 -22.65 19.10 -32.35
CA GLY A 248 -22.56 17.68 -32.72
C GLY A 248 -23.68 16.84 -32.11
N ASP A 249 -23.43 15.54 -31.97
CA ASP A 249 -24.38 14.52 -31.52
C ASP A 249 -24.35 14.38 -29.98
N LEU A 250 -25.44 14.79 -29.33
CA LEU A 250 -25.58 14.72 -27.87
C LEU A 250 -25.70 13.27 -27.35
N THR A 251 -26.08 12.29 -28.19
CA THR A 251 -26.17 10.88 -27.77
C THR A 251 -24.80 10.30 -27.40
N VAL A 252 -23.72 10.94 -27.86
CA VAL A 252 -22.34 10.63 -27.44
C VAL A 252 -22.16 10.84 -25.93
N TRP A 253 -22.80 11.86 -25.35
CA TRP A 253 -22.73 12.12 -23.91
C TRP A 253 -23.37 11.00 -23.10
N ASP A 254 -24.57 10.55 -23.50
CA ASP A 254 -25.26 9.44 -22.84
C ASP A 254 -24.45 8.15 -22.95
N THR A 255 -23.84 7.91 -24.12
CA THR A 255 -22.94 6.77 -24.33
C THR A 255 -21.73 6.84 -23.40
N LEU A 256 -21.06 7.99 -23.30
CA LEU A 256 -19.91 8.16 -22.41
C LEU A 256 -20.30 7.95 -20.93
N ASN A 257 -21.42 8.54 -20.49
CA ASN A 257 -21.91 8.35 -19.13
C ASN A 257 -22.27 6.88 -18.84
N SER A 258 -22.83 6.16 -19.81
CA SER A 258 -23.14 4.73 -19.65
C SER A 258 -21.89 3.84 -19.49
N LEU A 259 -20.73 4.33 -19.93
CA LEU A 259 -19.44 3.62 -19.81
C LEU A 259 -18.69 3.98 -18.51
N LEU A 260 -19.14 5.00 -17.77
CA LEU A 260 -18.53 5.38 -16.50
C LEU A 260 -18.91 4.37 -15.41
N THR A 261 -17.91 3.83 -14.74
CA THR A 261 -18.08 2.97 -13.58
C THR A 261 -17.75 3.74 -12.31
N SER A 262 -18.65 3.73 -11.32
CA SER A 262 -18.30 4.10 -9.96
C SER A 262 -17.67 2.89 -9.26
N TYR A 263 -16.64 3.14 -8.47
CA TYR A 263 -15.98 2.09 -7.70
C TYR A 263 -16.64 1.98 -6.33
N ASP A 264 -16.98 0.76 -5.91
CA ASP A 264 -17.28 0.53 -4.50
C ASP A 264 -15.99 0.72 -3.70
N THR A 265 -16.07 1.60 -2.72
CA THR A 265 -14.96 1.83 -1.79
C THR A 265 -14.78 0.64 -0.84
N GLY A 266 -15.83 -0.13 -0.60
CA GLY A 266 -15.88 -1.24 0.33
C GLY A 266 -15.55 -2.61 -0.27
N PHE A 267 -14.36 -2.77 -0.83
CA PHE A 267 -13.88 -4.01 -1.44
C PHE A 267 -13.14 -4.94 -0.44
N ALA A 268 -13.06 -6.23 -0.75
CA ALA A 268 -12.45 -7.26 0.08
C ALA A 268 -10.91 -7.24 -0.02
N ILE A 269 -10.21 -7.39 1.11
CA ILE A 269 -8.74 -7.43 1.18
C ILE A 269 -8.22 -8.79 1.67
N VAL A 270 -8.88 -9.38 2.67
CA VAL A 270 -8.43 -10.61 3.34
C VAL A 270 -9.25 -11.85 2.95
N SER A 271 -10.14 -11.68 1.98
CA SER A 271 -10.97 -12.72 1.40
C SER A 271 -11.15 -12.44 -0.09
N PRO A 272 -11.60 -13.42 -0.89
CA PRO A 272 -12.06 -13.16 -2.25
C PRO A 272 -13.19 -12.13 -2.27
N GLU A 273 -13.36 -11.45 -3.41
CA GLU A 273 -14.57 -10.66 -3.66
C GLU A 273 -15.77 -11.60 -3.79
N GLU A 274 -16.91 -11.20 -3.23
CA GLU A 274 -18.17 -11.92 -3.45
C GLU A 274 -18.59 -11.76 -4.91
N SER A 275 -18.85 -12.89 -5.59
CA SER A 275 -19.32 -12.93 -6.98
C SER A 275 -20.80 -12.62 -7.12
#